data_AF-A0A956FJA7-F1
#
_entry.id   AF-A0A956FJA7-F1
#
_cell.length_a   1.000
_cell.length_b   1.000
_cell.length_c   1.000
_cell.angle_alpha   90.00
_cell.angle_beta   90.00
_cell.angle_gamma   90.00
#
_symmetry.space_group_name_H-M   'P 1'
#
loop_
_entity.id
_entity.type
_entity.pdbx_description
1 polymer ?
#
loop_
_entity_poly.entity_id
_entity_poly.type
_entity_poly.pdbx_seq_one_letter_code
_entity_poly.pdbx_strand_id
1 'polypeptide(L)' 'MECAECGEETDELFRVKDRGKTRTLCEDCHERWAEQREIEAEAGRAMRDMMEYKG' A
#
# COMPACT_ATOMS: atom_id res chain seq x y z
N MET A 1 15.78 11.11 7.66
CA MET A 1 14.40 10.69 8.02
C MET A 1 14.29 9.22 7.55
N GLU A 2 13.81 8.26 8.33
CA GLU A 2 13.91 6.83 7.93
C GLU A 2 12.69 6.33 7.16
N CYS A 3 12.93 5.51 6.13
CA CYS A 3 11.90 4.80 5.39
C CYS A 3 11.24 3.75 6.31
N ALA A 4 9.92 3.78 6.45
CA ALA A 4 9.17 2.89 7.33
C ALA A 4 9.10 1.42 6.84
N GLU A 5 9.65 1.11 5.66
CA GLU A 5 9.63 -0.23 5.07
C GLU A 5 11.02 -0.90 5.09
N CYS A 6 12.03 -0.25 4.51
CA CYS A 6 13.40 -0.77 4.46
C CYS A 6 14.30 -0.24 5.58
N GLY A 7 13.92 0.82 6.28
CA GLY A 7 14.74 1.46 7.32
C GLY A 7 15.87 2.35 6.78
N GLU A 8 15.89 2.62 5.46
CA GLU A 8 16.92 3.48 4.85
C GLU A 8 16.73 4.94 5.28
N GLU A 9 17.83 5.60 5.66
CA GLU A 9 17.81 7.01 6.05
C GLU A 9 17.97 7.88 4.80
N THR A 10 16.91 8.59 4.44
CA THR A 10 16.88 9.53 3.31
C THR A 10 16.22 10.84 3.73
N ASP A 11 16.47 11.91 2.98
CA ASP A 11 15.77 13.19 3.17
C ASP A 11 14.45 13.22 2.37
N GLU A 12 14.33 12.36 1.35
CA GLU A 12 13.20 12.33 0.43
C GLU A 12 12.28 11.14 0.75
N LEU A 13 11.22 11.43 1.51
CA LEU A 13 10.20 10.45 1.90
C LEU A 13 8.81 10.81 1.35
N PHE A 14 8.17 9.84 0.72
CA PHE A 14 6.82 9.89 0.19
C PHE A 14 5.82 9.32 1.20
N ARG A 15 4.72 10.04 1.43
CA ARG A 15 3.69 9.65 2.40
C ARG A 15 2.59 8.84 1.72
N VAL A 16 2.45 7.57 2.09
CA VAL A 16 1.41 6.67 1.60
C VAL A 16 0.43 6.29 2.70
N LYS A 17 -0.81 5.95 2.31
CA LYS A 17 -1.85 5.51 3.25
C LYS A 17 -2.15 4.05 3.02
N ASP A 18 -1.65 3.18 3.90
CA ASP A 18 -1.82 1.74 3.87
C ASP A 18 -2.83 1.27 4.92
N ARG A 19 -3.91 0.59 4.52
CA ARG A 19 -4.94 0.02 5.43
C ARG A 19 -5.41 0.98 6.54
N GLY A 20 -5.54 2.26 6.22
CA GLY A 20 -5.96 3.31 7.15
C GLY A 20 -4.84 3.92 8.01
N LYS A 21 -3.61 3.40 7.95
CA LYS A 21 -2.42 3.96 8.58
C LYS A 21 -1.59 4.73 7.56
N THR A 22 -1.05 5.86 7.98
CA THR A 22 -0.14 6.65 7.16
C THR A 22 1.29 6.22 7.45
N ARG A 23 2.07 5.92 6.40
CA ARG A 23 3.49 5.55 6.51
C ARG A 23 4.31 6.34 5.48
N THR A 24 5.58 6.55 5.76
CA THR A 24 6.52 7.29 4.92
C THR A 24 7.55 6.34 4.33
N LEU A 25 7.69 6.36 3.01
CA LEU A 25 8.53 5.44 2.24
C LEU A 25 9.55 6.23 1.42
N CYS A 26 10.73 5.69 1.18
CA CYS A 26 11.64 6.22 0.16
C CYS A 26 11.04 6.02 -1.24
N GLU A 27 11.67 6.62 -2.26
CA GLU A 27 11.24 6.53 -3.67
C GLU A 27 11.04 5.06 -4.13
N ASP A 28 12.01 4.18 -3.86
CA ASP A 28 11.96 2.76 -4.26
C ASP A 28 10.78 2.02 -3.61
N CYS A 29 10.66 2.10 -2.28
CA CYS A 29 9.55 1.48 -1.55
C CYS A 29 8.19 2.07 -1.96
N HIS A 30 8.14 3.36 -2.30
CA HIS A 30 6.92 4.01 -2.76
C HIS A 30 6.45 3.46 -4.10
N GLU A 31 7.34 3.29 -5.09
CA GLU A 31 7.01 2.69 -6.39
C GLU A 31 6.46 1.27 -6.21
N ARG A 32 7.15 0.44 -5.43
CA ARG A 32 6.70 -0.94 -5.17
C ARG A 32 5.35 -0.97 -4.47
N TRP A 33 5.14 -0.08 -3.50
CA TRP A 33 3.87 0.02 -2.80
C TRP A 33 2.73 0.43 -3.76
N ALA A 34 2.99 1.34 -4.69
CA ALA A 34 2.02 1.79 -5.68
C ALA A 34 1.58 0.63 -6.60
N GLU A 35 2.53 -0.15 -7.13
CA GLU A 35 2.23 -1.33 -7.94
C GLU A 35 1.38 -2.36 -7.16
N GLN A 36 1.75 -2.64 -5.91
CA GLN A 36 1.02 -3.59 -5.05
C GLN A 36 -0.40 -3.11 -4.73
N ARG A 37 -0.61 -1.80 -4.67
CA ARG A 37 -1.91 -1.16 -4.43
C ARG A 37 -2.90 -1.38 -5.58
N GLU A 38 -2.41 -1.36 -6.81
CA GLU A 38 -3.22 -1.64 -7.99
C GLU A 38 -3.73 -3.09 -7.96
N ILE A 39 -2.86 -4.02 -7.54
CA ILE A 39 -3.21 -5.43 -7.36
C ILE A 39 -4.22 -5.63 -6.21
N GLU A 40 -4.01 -4.97 -5.05
CA GLU A 40 -4.93 -5.09 -3.91
C GLU A 40 -6.32 -4.49 -4.22
N ALA A 41 -6.38 -3.44 -5.04
CA ALA A 41 -7.65 -2.86 -5.51
C ALA A 41 -8.45 -3.84 -6.39
N GLU A 42 -7.77 -4.62 -7.23
CA GLU A 42 -8.39 -5.67 -8.04
C GLU A 42 -8.80 -6.89 -7.18
N ALA A 43 -7.96 -7.30 -6.23
CA ALA A 43 -8.25 -8.39 -5.30
C ALA A 43 -9.40 -8.07 -4.32
N GLY A 44 -9.55 -6.80 -3.92
CA GLY A 44 -10.63 -6.34 -3.04
C GLY A 44 -12.03 -6.40 -3.67
N ARG A 45 -12.12 -6.36 -5.01
CA ARG A 45 -13.37 -6.61 -5.75
C ARG A 45 -13.74 -8.09 -5.74
N ALA A 46 -12.77 -8.99 -5.94
CA ALA A 46 -13.02 -10.43 -6.00
C ALA A 46 -13.56 -11.01 -4.68
N MET A 47 -13.15 -10.45 -3.53
CA MET A 47 -13.61 -10.90 -2.21
C MET A 47 -15.01 -10.39 -1.84
N ARG A 48 -15.46 -9.24 -2.39
CA ARG A 48 -16.80 -8.69 -2.12
C ARG A 48 -17.89 -9.48 -2.84
N ASP A 49 -17.61 -9.98 -4.04
CA ASP A 49 -18.55 -10.73 -4.86
C ASP A 49 -19.01 -12.06 -4.21
N MET A 50 -18.15 -12.70 -3.40
CA MET A 50 -18.52 -13.94 -2.69
C MET A 50 -19.48 -13.75 -1.50
N MET A 51 -19.72 -12.53 -1.02
CA MET A 51 -20.64 -12.28 0.09
C MET A 51 -22.08 -11.99 -0.38
N GLU A 52 -22.30 -11.77 -1.68
CA GLU A 52 -23.62 -11.48 -2.25
C GLU A 52 -24.39 -12.73 -2.71
N TYR A 53 -23.76 -13.91 -2.79
CA TYR A 53 -24.41 -15.15 -3.25
C TYR A 53 -25.04 -16.01 -2.13
N LYS A 54 -25.20 -15.47 -0.91
CA LYS A 54 -25.84 -16.20 0.19
C LYS A 54 -26.72 -15.28 1.05
N GLY A 55 -27.67 -14.63 0.40
CA GLY A 55 -28.84 -13.98 1.00
C GLY A 55 -30.12 -14.63 0.49
#